data_AF-A0A7X7PW36-F1
#
_entry.id   AF-A0A7X7PW36-F1
#
_cell.length_a   1.000
_cell.length_b   1.000
_cell.length_c   1.000
_cell.angle_alpha   90.00
_cell.angle_beta   90.00
_cell.angle_gamma   90.00
#
_symmetry.space_group_name_H-M   'P 1'
#
loop_
_entity.id
_entity.type
_entity.pdbx_description
1 polymer ?
#
loop_
_entity_poly.entity_id
_entity_poly.type
_entity_poly.pdbx_seq_one_letter_code
_entity_poly.pdbx_strand_id
1 'polypeptide(L)'
;SVEEVSGNAERCADVARHAVEVAHKGGEAVRRTIAGMNTIRETIQDTSKRIKRLGESSQEIGNIVELINDIAEQTNILALNASIQASMAGESGRGFAVVADEVQRLAERAANATKQIEVLVRTIQADTNEAVVSMERSTTDVVGGALLAENAGAALEEIEQVSNQIASLVQNISASARQQASAAQNIARNMQVLREISAQTAENSAATSNSVGKLAELSAQLRKSVAGFRLPDAASGGTALLTDPTKKPAPVAAPVEQTASKKVSGLAS
;
A
#
# COMPACT_ATOMS: atom_id res chain seq x y z
N SER A 1 -1.94 31.37 1.25
CA SER A 1 -2.55 31.97 2.48
C SER A 1 -3.18 30.87 3.34
N VAL A 2 -3.80 31.19 4.48
CA VAL A 2 -4.53 30.19 5.28
C VAL A 2 -5.73 29.63 4.51
N GLU A 3 -6.40 30.45 3.69
CA GLU A 3 -7.46 29.96 2.78
C GLU A 3 -6.91 28.95 1.77
N GLU A 4 -5.70 29.19 1.24
CA GLU A 4 -5.03 28.27 0.32
C GLU A 4 -4.68 26.93 0.98
N VAL A 5 -4.22 26.94 2.24
CA VAL A 5 -3.98 25.70 3.01
C VAL A 5 -5.28 24.93 3.23
N SER A 6 -6.37 25.62 3.56
CA SER A 6 -7.69 24.99 3.73
C SER A 6 -8.21 24.40 2.41
N GLY A 7 -8.08 25.13 1.30
CA GLY A 7 -8.48 24.64 -0.03
C GLY A 7 -7.62 23.48 -0.52
N ASN A 8 -6.32 23.49 -0.23
CA ASN A 8 -5.44 22.35 -0.50
C ASN A 8 -5.80 21.13 0.34
N ALA A 9 -6.17 21.34 1.61
CA ALA A 9 -6.64 20.28 2.47
C ALA A 9 -7.94 19.67 1.92
N GLU A 10 -8.95 20.45 1.58
CA GLU A 10 -10.20 19.92 1.00
C GLU A 10 -9.95 19.07 -0.25
N ARG A 11 -9.12 19.55 -1.19
CA ARG A 11 -8.74 18.78 -2.37
C ARG A 11 -8.01 17.48 -2.02
N CYS A 12 -7.13 17.50 -1.01
CA CYS A 12 -6.42 16.30 -0.56
C CYS A 12 -7.39 15.27 0.04
N ALA A 13 -8.40 15.73 0.79
CA ALA A 13 -9.45 14.85 1.34
C ALA A 13 -10.30 14.24 0.21
N ASP A 14 -10.59 14.98 -0.85
CA ASP A 14 -11.29 14.45 -2.03
C ASP A 14 -10.48 13.37 -2.73
N VAL A 15 -9.18 13.59 -2.94
CA VAL A 15 -8.26 12.60 -3.52
C VAL A 15 -8.16 11.36 -2.64
N ALA A 16 -8.07 11.52 -1.32
CA ALA A 16 -8.03 10.40 -0.39
C ALA A 16 -9.33 9.58 -0.42
N ARG A 17 -10.49 10.23 -0.47
CA ARG A 17 -11.79 9.55 -0.63
C ARG A 17 -11.89 8.81 -1.97
N HIS A 18 -11.39 9.41 -3.04
CA HIS A 18 -11.34 8.75 -4.34
C HIS A 18 -10.41 7.53 -4.33
N ALA A 19 -9.26 7.62 -3.65
CA ALA A 19 -8.34 6.50 -3.47
C ALA A 19 -9.00 5.33 -2.72
N VAL A 20 -9.79 5.60 -1.67
CA VAL A 20 -10.61 4.59 -0.98
C VAL A 20 -11.58 3.90 -1.94
N GLU A 21 -12.30 4.67 -2.76
CA GLU A 21 -13.26 4.11 -3.73
C GLU A 21 -12.56 3.20 -4.76
N VAL A 22 -11.40 3.63 -5.26
CA VAL A 22 -10.60 2.85 -6.22
C VAL A 22 -10.05 1.59 -5.56
N ALA A 23 -9.53 1.68 -4.34
CA ALA A 23 -9.04 0.53 -3.57
C ALA A 23 -10.15 -0.48 -3.31
N HIS A 24 -11.34 -0.02 -2.92
CA HIS A 24 -12.51 -0.87 -2.70
C HIS A 24 -12.92 -1.61 -3.99
N LYS A 25 -13.03 -0.90 -5.12
CA LYS A 25 -13.31 -1.52 -6.44
C LYS A 25 -12.23 -2.53 -6.84
N GLY A 26 -10.96 -2.21 -6.59
CA GLY A 26 -9.84 -3.13 -6.77
C GLY A 26 -10.01 -4.39 -5.92
N GLY A 27 -10.38 -4.23 -4.64
CA GLY A 27 -10.59 -5.33 -3.70
C GLY A 27 -11.73 -6.24 -4.15
N GLU A 28 -12.83 -5.69 -4.66
CA GLU A 28 -13.91 -6.47 -5.27
C GLU A 28 -13.44 -7.25 -6.51
N ALA A 29 -12.65 -6.63 -7.39
CA ALA A 29 -12.11 -7.30 -8.57
C ALA A 29 -11.17 -8.46 -8.17
N VAL A 30 -10.34 -8.27 -7.14
CA VAL A 30 -9.51 -9.32 -6.56
C VAL A 30 -10.36 -10.46 -5.99
N ARG A 31 -11.37 -10.17 -5.17
CA ARG A 31 -12.27 -11.18 -4.60
C ARG A 31 -12.96 -12.01 -5.69
N ARG A 32 -13.41 -11.36 -6.76
CA ARG A 32 -13.98 -12.04 -7.94
C ARG A 32 -12.95 -12.93 -8.64
N THR A 33 -11.70 -12.48 -8.72
CA THR A 33 -10.61 -13.27 -9.30
C THR A 33 -10.32 -14.52 -8.48
N ILE A 34 -10.26 -14.40 -7.14
CA ILE A 34 -10.09 -15.55 -6.23
C ILE A 34 -11.25 -16.54 -6.39
N ALA A 35 -12.49 -16.06 -6.46
CA ALA A 35 -13.65 -16.92 -6.71
C ALA A 35 -13.53 -17.64 -8.07
N GLY A 36 -13.11 -16.93 -9.12
CA GLY A 36 -12.84 -17.53 -10.43
C GLY A 36 -11.77 -18.61 -10.39
N MET A 37 -10.67 -18.38 -9.66
CA MET A 37 -9.62 -19.39 -9.47
C MET A 37 -10.14 -20.65 -8.77
N ASN A 38 -11.01 -20.51 -7.77
CA ASN A 38 -11.65 -21.66 -7.12
C ASN A 38 -12.53 -22.46 -8.09
N THR A 39 -13.33 -21.79 -8.93
CA THR A 39 -14.13 -22.46 -9.97
C THR A 39 -13.26 -23.17 -11.01
N ILE A 40 -12.14 -22.56 -11.42
CA ILE A 40 -11.18 -23.19 -12.32
C ILE A 40 -10.59 -24.45 -11.67
N ARG A 41 -10.20 -24.37 -10.39
CA ARG A 41 -9.67 -25.51 -9.63
C ARG A 41 -10.66 -26.69 -9.60
N GLU A 42 -11.94 -26.43 -9.32
CA GLU A 42 -12.99 -27.45 -9.34
C GLU A 42 -13.14 -28.09 -10.73
N THR A 43 -13.14 -27.26 -11.78
CA THR A 43 -13.23 -27.73 -13.18
C THR A 43 -12.05 -28.61 -13.56
N ILE A 44 -10.82 -28.24 -13.13
CA ILE A 44 -9.61 -29.04 -13.34
C ILE A 44 -9.73 -30.39 -12.63
N GLN A 45 -10.20 -30.42 -11.38
CA GLN A 45 -10.38 -31.66 -10.63
C GLN A 45 -11.38 -32.60 -11.30
N ASP A 46 -12.51 -32.09 -11.76
CA ASP A 46 -13.52 -32.89 -12.44
C ASP A 46 -13.05 -33.38 -13.81
N THR A 47 -12.26 -32.56 -14.52
CA THR A 47 -11.63 -32.96 -15.78
C THR A 47 -10.58 -34.05 -15.55
N SER A 48 -9.75 -33.92 -14.52
CA SER A 48 -8.77 -34.95 -14.11
C SER A 48 -9.46 -36.30 -13.81
N LYS A 49 -10.58 -36.30 -13.08
CA LYS A 49 -11.38 -37.52 -12.85
C LYS A 49 -11.91 -38.16 -14.14
N ARG A 50 -12.34 -37.34 -15.11
CA ARG A 50 -12.82 -37.83 -16.41
C ARG A 50 -11.68 -38.46 -17.22
N ILE A 51 -10.50 -37.82 -17.24
CA ILE A 51 -9.32 -38.32 -17.94
C ILE A 51 -8.81 -39.62 -17.28
N LYS A 52 -8.78 -39.71 -15.95
CA LYS A 52 -8.41 -40.95 -15.25
C LYS A 52 -9.31 -42.12 -15.65
N ARG A 53 -10.63 -41.93 -15.67
CA ARG A 53 -11.59 -42.94 -16.17
C ARG A 53 -11.36 -43.32 -17.62
N LEU A 54 -10.96 -42.37 -18.47
CA LEU A 54 -10.60 -42.65 -19.86
C LEU A 54 -9.32 -43.50 -19.95
N GLY A 55 -8.34 -43.24 -19.10
CA GLY A 55 -7.12 -44.06 -18.98
C GLY A 55 -7.45 -45.49 -18.53
N GLU A 56 -8.30 -45.65 -17.51
CA GLU A 56 -8.79 -46.97 -17.06
C GLU A 56 -9.52 -47.71 -18.18
N SER A 57 -10.44 -47.05 -18.88
CA SER A 57 -11.18 -47.64 -20.01
C SER A 57 -10.23 -48.04 -21.15
N SER A 58 -9.19 -47.25 -21.41
CA SER A 58 -8.18 -47.55 -22.42
C SER A 58 -7.31 -48.75 -22.02
N GLN A 59 -7.04 -48.93 -20.72
CA GLN A 59 -6.39 -50.13 -20.21
C GLN A 59 -7.24 -51.38 -20.40
N GLU A 60 -8.54 -51.31 -20.13
CA GLU A 60 -9.47 -52.42 -20.40
C GLU A 60 -9.51 -52.78 -21.89
N ILE A 61 -9.56 -51.78 -22.78
CA ILE A 61 -9.48 -52.01 -24.23
C ILE A 61 -8.14 -52.67 -24.60
N GLY A 62 -7.03 -52.23 -24.02
CA GLY A 62 -5.71 -52.84 -24.24
C GLY A 62 -5.70 -54.34 -23.93
N ASN A 63 -6.26 -54.72 -22.78
CA ASN A 63 -6.37 -56.13 -22.38
C ASN A 63 -7.25 -56.95 -23.36
N ILE A 64 -8.33 -56.34 -23.88
CA ILE A 64 -9.20 -57.00 -24.88
C ILE A 64 -8.45 -57.17 -26.20
N VAL A 65 -7.70 -56.17 -26.64
CA VAL A 65 -6.93 -56.22 -27.89
C VAL A 65 -5.84 -57.30 -27.83
N GLU A 66 -5.18 -57.46 -26.69
CA GLU A 66 -4.22 -58.54 -26.44
C GLU A 66 -4.89 -59.91 -26.56
N LEU A 67 -6.05 -60.10 -25.93
CA LEU A 67 -6.83 -61.33 -26.05
C LEU A 67 -7.26 -61.63 -27.50
N ILE A 68 -7.69 -60.62 -28.27
CA ILE A 68 -8.07 -60.82 -29.68
C ILE A 68 -6.83 -61.20 -30.51
N ASN A 69 -5.67 -60.62 -30.22
CA ASN A 69 -4.42 -60.98 -30.88
C ASN A 69 -4.07 -62.45 -30.62
N ASP A 70 -4.18 -62.92 -29.37
CA ASP A 70 -3.95 -64.33 -29.01
C ASP A 70 -4.93 -65.27 -29.73
N ILE A 71 -6.21 -64.89 -29.83
CA ILE A 71 -7.23 -65.65 -30.57
C ILE A 71 -6.89 -65.70 -32.06
N ALA A 72 -6.46 -64.59 -32.66
CA ALA A 72 -6.07 -64.54 -34.06
C ALA A 72 -4.84 -65.43 -34.32
N GLU A 73 -3.85 -65.42 -33.44
CA GLU A 73 -2.67 -66.28 -33.56
C GLU A 73 -3.02 -67.77 -33.39
N GLN A 74 -3.87 -68.14 -32.43
CA GLN A 74 -4.37 -69.50 -32.29
C GLN A 74 -5.18 -69.95 -33.51
N THR A 75 -6.02 -69.07 -34.05
CA THR A 75 -6.81 -69.35 -35.26
C THR A 75 -5.90 -69.56 -36.47
N ASN A 76 -4.83 -68.78 -36.58
CA ASN A 76 -3.81 -68.94 -37.62
C ASN A 76 -3.12 -70.32 -37.55
N ILE A 77 -2.74 -70.75 -36.34
CA ILE A 77 -2.14 -72.07 -36.11
C ILE A 77 -3.14 -73.20 -36.43
N LEU A 78 -4.40 -73.05 -36.03
CA LEU A 78 -5.46 -74.02 -36.34
C LEU A 78 -5.71 -74.14 -37.85
N ALA A 79 -5.75 -73.02 -38.55
CA ALA A 79 -5.92 -72.96 -40.00
C ALA A 79 -4.76 -73.63 -40.73
N LEU A 80 -3.51 -73.36 -40.31
CA LEU A 80 -2.32 -74.01 -40.86
C LEU A 80 -2.38 -75.54 -40.67
N ASN A 81 -2.72 -76.01 -39.47
CA ASN A 81 -2.86 -77.44 -39.20
C ASN A 81 -3.96 -78.08 -40.08
N ALA A 82 -5.08 -77.37 -40.30
CA ALA A 82 -6.14 -77.82 -41.19
C ALA A 82 -5.69 -77.88 -42.65
N SER A 83 -4.90 -76.90 -43.13
CA SER A 83 -4.35 -76.87 -44.49
C SER A 83 -3.37 -78.03 -44.73
N ILE A 84 -2.53 -78.35 -43.74
CA ILE A 84 -1.64 -79.53 -43.75
C ILE A 84 -2.45 -80.83 -43.83
N GLN A 85 -3.47 -81.01 -42.98
CA GLN A 85 -4.31 -82.20 -42.97
C GLN A 85 -5.12 -82.35 -44.27
N ALA A 86 -5.63 -81.25 -44.82
CA ALA A 86 -6.32 -81.24 -46.10
C ALA A 86 -5.39 -81.64 -47.26
N SER A 87 -4.13 -81.20 -47.23
CA SER A 87 -3.11 -81.61 -48.20
C SER A 87 -2.79 -83.12 -48.11
N MET A 88 -2.77 -83.69 -46.90
CA MET A 88 -2.55 -85.14 -46.71
C MET A 88 -3.71 -85.99 -47.22
N ALA A 89 -4.95 -85.47 -47.23
CA ALA A 89 -6.13 -86.17 -47.75
C ALA A 89 -6.22 -86.18 -49.30
N GLY A 90 -5.27 -85.55 -50.00
CA GLY A 90 -5.19 -85.55 -51.46
C GLY A 90 -6.42 -84.91 -52.13
N GLU A 91 -6.94 -85.55 -53.19
CA GLU A 91 -8.10 -85.04 -53.95
C GLU A 91 -9.36 -84.83 -53.10
N SER A 92 -9.56 -85.64 -52.04
CA SER A 92 -10.74 -85.51 -51.16
C SER A 92 -10.64 -84.30 -50.21
N GLY A 93 -9.44 -83.79 -49.96
CA GLY A 93 -9.18 -82.64 -49.07
C GLY A 93 -9.16 -81.29 -49.77
N ARG A 94 -9.26 -81.25 -51.10
CA ARG A 94 -9.01 -80.05 -51.92
C ARG A 94 -9.93 -78.87 -51.57
N GLY A 95 -11.20 -79.13 -51.26
CA GLY A 95 -12.15 -78.11 -50.79
C GLY A 95 -11.85 -77.60 -49.38
N PHE A 96 -11.38 -78.48 -48.48
CA PHE A 96 -10.99 -78.11 -47.12
C PHE A 96 -9.71 -77.29 -47.09
N ALA A 97 -8.76 -77.55 -48.00
CA ALA A 97 -7.53 -76.78 -48.12
C ALA A 97 -7.81 -75.30 -48.45
N VAL A 98 -8.72 -75.04 -49.40
CA VAL A 98 -9.10 -73.66 -49.77
C VAL A 98 -9.74 -72.90 -48.60
N VAL A 99 -10.59 -73.58 -47.83
CA VAL A 99 -11.21 -72.97 -46.63
C VAL A 99 -10.16 -72.68 -45.57
N ALA A 100 -9.23 -73.61 -45.33
CA ALA A 100 -8.16 -73.44 -44.36
C ALA A 100 -7.25 -72.24 -44.73
N ASP A 101 -6.87 -72.10 -46.00
CA ASP A 101 -6.06 -70.97 -46.46
C ASP A 101 -6.79 -69.62 -46.30
N GLU A 102 -8.11 -69.56 -46.55
CA GLU A 102 -8.89 -68.32 -46.36
C GLU A 102 -9.05 -67.97 -44.86
N VAL A 103 -9.22 -68.97 -43.99
CA VAL A 103 -9.24 -68.77 -42.53
C VAL A 103 -7.88 -68.28 -42.04
N GLN A 104 -6.78 -68.84 -42.54
CA GLN A 104 -5.42 -68.38 -42.23
C GLN A 104 -5.24 -66.91 -42.61
N ARG A 105 -5.61 -66.55 -43.84
CA ARG A 105 -5.54 -65.17 -44.34
C ARG A 105 -6.40 -64.20 -43.52
N LEU A 106 -7.57 -64.64 -43.06
CA LEU A 106 -8.43 -63.85 -42.19
C LEU A 106 -7.81 -63.64 -40.81
N ALA A 107 -7.20 -64.69 -40.25
CA ALA A 107 -6.51 -64.64 -38.96
C ALA A 107 -5.29 -63.69 -39.01
N GLU A 108 -4.47 -63.76 -40.07
CA GLU A 108 -3.36 -62.81 -40.28
C GLU A 108 -3.84 -61.37 -40.43
N ARG A 109 -4.95 -61.14 -41.14
CA ARG A 109 -5.56 -59.80 -41.25
C ARG A 109 -6.08 -59.30 -39.90
N ALA A 110 -6.70 -60.16 -39.10
CA ALA A 110 -7.16 -59.83 -37.77
C ALA A 110 -5.99 -59.44 -36.84
N ALA A 111 -4.92 -60.24 -36.82
CA ALA A 111 -3.71 -59.96 -36.04
C ALA A 111 -3.02 -58.64 -36.43
N ASN A 112 -2.98 -58.33 -37.74
CA ASN A 112 -2.45 -57.05 -38.20
C ASN A 112 -3.33 -55.87 -37.76
N ALA A 113 -4.65 -56.02 -37.78
CA ALA A 113 -5.59 -54.99 -37.34
C ALA A 113 -5.53 -54.77 -35.82
N THR A 114 -5.47 -55.84 -35.01
CA THR A 114 -5.32 -55.74 -33.55
C THR A 114 -4.03 -55.02 -33.17
N LYS A 115 -2.92 -55.31 -33.87
CA LYS A 115 -1.64 -54.63 -33.63
C LYS A 115 -1.69 -53.13 -33.93
N GLN A 116 -2.45 -52.71 -34.95
CA GLN A 116 -2.68 -51.28 -35.20
C GLN A 116 -3.51 -50.65 -34.07
N ILE A 117 -4.56 -51.32 -33.61
CA ILE A 117 -5.39 -50.85 -32.49
C ILE A 117 -4.55 -50.77 -31.21
N GLU A 118 -3.67 -51.73 -30.96
CA GLU A 118 -2.77 -51.72 -29.79
C GLU A 118 -1.90 -50.46 -29.75
N VAL A 119 -1.33 -50.06 -30.89
CA VAL A 119 -0.55 -48.82 -31.00
C VAL A 119 -1.43 -47.61 -30.67
N LEU A 120 -2.65 -47.52 -31.21
CA LEU A 120 -3.59 -46.43 -30.91
C LEU A 120 -3.93 -46.37 -29.42
N VAL A 121 -4.21 -47.52 -28.80
CA VAL A 121 -4.54 -47.60 -27.37
C VAL A 121 -3.36 -47.15 -26.51
N ARG A 122 -2.13 -47.57 -26.84
CA ARG A 122 -0.91 -47.12 -26.14
C ARG A 122 -0.72 -45.60 -26.27
N THR A 123 -0.98 -45.02 -27.44
CA THR A 123 -0.95 -43.56 -27.61
C THR A 123 -1.99 -42.87 -26.72
N ILE A 124 -3.23 -43.36 -26.70
CA ILE A 124 -4.28 -42.80 -25.83
C ILE A 124 -3.89 -42.90 -24.34
N GLN A 125 -3.30 -44.02 -23.92
CA GLN A 125 -2.80 -44.18 -22.55
C GLN A 125 -1.69 -43.17 -22.20
N ALA A 126 -0.75 -42.95 -23.13
CA ALA A 126 0.30 -41.95 -22.94
C ALA A 126 -0.28 -40.52 -22.84
N ASP A 127 -1.15 -40.15 -23.79
CA ASP A 127 -1.78 -38.82 -23.85
C ASP A 127 -2.65 -38.55 -22.61
N THR A 128 -3.40 -39.55 -22.15
CA THR A 128 -4.22 -39.42 -20.94
C THR A 128 -3.37 -39.24 -19.68
N ASN A 129 -2.25 -39.97 -19.56
CA ASN A 129 -1.32 -39.79 -18.45
C ASN A 129 -0.65 -38.41 -18.47
N GLU A 130 -0.20 -37.94 -19.64
CA GLU A 130 0.35 -36.59 -19.80
C GLU A 130 -0.69 -35.52 -19.42
N ALA A 131 -1.94 -35.69 -19.85
CA ALA A 131 -3.02 -34.78 -19.51
C ALA A 131 -3.30 -34.74 -18.00
N VAL A 132 -3.19 -35.87 -17.28
CA VAL A 132 -3.31 -35.89 -15.80
C VAL A 132 -2.18 -35.09 -15.15
N VAL A 133 -0.92 -35.29 -15.58
CA VAL A 133 0.22 -34.53 -15.05
C VAL A 133 0.06 -33.03 -15.32
N SER A 134 -0.41 -32.65 -16.51
CA SER A 134 -0.70 -31.26 -16.87
C SER A 134 -1.82 -30.65 -15.99
N MET A 135 -2.85 -31.42 -15.65
CA MET A 135 -3.92 -30.99 -14.74
C MET A 135 -3.41 -30.80 -13.30
N GLU A 136 -2.49 -31.64 -12.82
CA GLU A 136 -1.86 -31.47 -11.49
C GLU A 136 -1.00 -30.20 -11.43
N ARG A 137 -0.21 -29.94 -12.48
CA ARG A 137 0.53 -28.68 -12.61
C ARG A 137 -0.41 -27.47 -12.64
N SER A 138 -1.46 -27.53 -13.46
CA SER A 138 -2.46 -26.47 -13.57
C SER A 138 -3.15 -26.20 -12.23
N THR A 139 -3.38 -27.24 -11.41
CA THR A 139 -3.90 -27.09 -10.05
C THR A 139 -2.95 -26.26 -9.18
N THR A 140 -1.65 -26.54 -9.25
CA THR A 140 -0.62 -25.80 -8.51
C THR A 140 -0.56 -24.34 -8.96
N ASP A 141 -0.61 -24.09 -10.27
CA ASP A 141 -0.57 -22.74 -10.83
C ASP A 141 -1.80 -21.92 -10.42
N VAL A 142 -2.99 -22.54 -10.40
CA VAL A 142 -4.24 -21.89 -9.94
C VAL A 142 -4.20 -21.56 -8.46
N VAL A 143 -3.65 -22.46 -7.61
CA VAL A 143 -3.46 -22.18 -6.18
C VAL A 143 -2.48 -21.04 -5.96
N GLY A 144 -1.35 -21.03 -6.68
CA GLY A 144 -0.39 -19.93 -6.64
C GLY A 144 -1.01 -18.61 -7.11
N GLY A 145 -1.81 -18.64 -8.18
CA GLY A 145 -2.54 -17.48 -8.69
C GLY A 145 -3.56 -16.93 -7.69
N ALA A 146 -4.28 -17.80 -6.99
CA ALA A 146 -5.21 -17.40 -5.92
C ALA A 146 -4.48 -16.72 -4.76
N LEU A 147 -3.32 -17.24 -4.33
CA LEU A 147 -2.51 -16.65 -3.27
C LEU A 147 -1.95 -15.26 -3.67
N LEU A 148 -1.50 -15.10 -4.91
CA LEU A 148 -1.04 -13.81 -5.42
C LEU A 148 -2.19 -12.78 -5.45
N ALA A 149 -3.38 -13.21 -5.86
CA ALA A 149 -4.56 -12.35 -5.82
C ALA A 149 -4.92 -11.97 -4.37
N GLU A 150 -4.87 -12.91 -3.42
CA GLU A 150 -5.12 -12.63 -2.00
C GLU A 150 -4.15 -11.58 -1.44
N ASN A 151 -2.84 -11.70 -1.74
CA ASN A 151 -1.85 -10.70 -1.36
C ASN A 151 -2.13 -9.32 -1.96
N ALA A 152 -2.57 -9.27 -3.22
CA ALA A 152 -3.00 -8.01 -3.85
C ALA A 152 -4.25 -7.42 -3.16
N GLY A 153 -5.16 -8.27 -2.70
CA GLY A 153 -6.32 -7.89 -1.90
C GLY A 153 -5.92 -7.24 -0.57
N ALA A 154 -4.98 -7.85 0.16
CA ALA A 154 -4.46 -7.30 1.41
C ALA A 154 -3.77 -5.94 1.20
N ALA A 155 -3.01 -5.77 0.12
CA ALA A 155 -2.40 -4.47 -0.20
C ALA A 155 -3.45 -3.38 -0.51
N LEU A 156 -4.57 -3.74 -1.13
CA LEU A 156 -5.68 -2.80 -1.38
C LEU A 156 -6.41 -2.43 -0.08
N GLU A 157 -6.58 -3.35 0.86
CA GLU A 157 -7.10 -3.06 2.19
C GLU A 157 -6.17 -2.11 2.97
N GLU A 158 -4.86 -2.29 2.86
CA GLU A 158 -3.88 -1.35 3.45
C GLU A 158 -3.99 0.05 2.83
N ILE A 159 -4.14 0.14 1.50
CA ILE A 159 -4.37 1.43 0.80
C ILE A 159 -5.66 2.10 1.29
N GLU A 160 -6.74 1.34 1.50
CA GLU A 160 -7.99 1.85 2.04
C GLU A 160 -7.79 2.44 3.45
N GLN A 161 -7.11 1.71 4.34
CA GLN A 161 -6.83 2.17 5.70
C GLN A 161 -5.97 3.46 5.71
N VAL A 162 -4.88 3.47 4.95
CA VAL A 162 -3.98 4.63 4.84
C VAL A 162 -4.72 5.83 4.25
N SER A 163 -5.55 5.63 3.23
CA SER A 163 -6.32 6.71 2.60
C SER A 163 -7.36 7.31 3.56
N ASN A 164 -8.03 6.48 4.35
CA ASN A 164 -8.93 6.95 5.41
C ASN A 164 -8.18 7.77 6.49
N GLN A 165 -6.98 7.33 6.87
CA GLN A 165 -6.14 8.07 7.81
C GLN A 165 -5.69 9.42 7.24
N ILE A 166 -5.33 9.47 5.95
CA ILE A 166 -5.01 10.72 5.26
C ILE A 166 -6.21 11.67 5.28
N ALA A 167 -7.41 11.19 4.96
CA ALA A 167 -8.62 12.03 4.98
C ALA A 167 -8.86 12.66 6.38
N SER A 168 -8.66 11.88 7.45
CA SER A 168 -8.78 12.37 8.83
C SER A 168 -7.70 13.42 9.20
N LEU A 169 -6.43 13.15 8.87
CA LEU A 169 -5.33 14.08 9.10
C LEU A 169 -5.55 15.41 8.37
N VAL A 170 -6.05 15.33 7.13
CA VAL A 170 -6.33 16.49 6.30
C VAL A 170 -7.50 17.32 6.87
N GLN A 171 -8.55 16.69 7.41
CA GLN A 171 -9.61 17.40 8.13
C GLN A 171 -9.05 18.17 9.34
N ASN A 172 -8.15 17.56 10.11
CA ASN A 172 -7.49 18.22 11.24
C ASN A 172 -6.61 19.40 10.80
N ILE A 173 -5.91 19.28 9.67
CA ILE A 173 -5.13 20.37 9.08
C ILE A 173 -6.05 21.53 8.68
N SER A 174 -7.17 21.26 7.98
CA SER A 174 -8.15 22.30 7.61
C SER A 174 -8.71 23.02 8.85
N ALA A 175 -9.04 22.28 9.90
CA ALA A 175 -9.53 22.86 11.16
C ALA A 175 -8.46 23.74 11.84
N SER A 176 -7.22 23.25 11.93
CA SER A 176 -6.10 23.98 12.53
C SER A 176 -5.75 25.24 11.73
N ALA A 177 -5.79 25.15 10.40
CA ALA A 177 -5.61 26.30 9.51
C ALA A 177 -6.68 27.36 9.77
N ARG A 178 -7.97 26.99 9.81
CA ARG A 178 -9.06 27.93 10.15
C ARG A 178 -8.86 28.61 11.51
N GLN A 179 -8.38 27.88 12.51
CA GLN A 179 -8.07 28.43 13.83
C GLN A 179 -6.88 29.41 13.77
N GLN A 180 -5.83 29.11 13.00
CA GLN A 180 -4.72 30.04 12.77
C GLN A 180 -5.16 31.32 12.03
N ALA A 181 -6.06 31.23 11.04
CA ALA A 181 -6.62 32.42 10.39
C ALA A 181 -7.31 33.34 11.40
N SER A 182 -8.16 32.77 12.27
CA SER A 182 -8.83 33.55 13.31
C SER A 182 -7.83 34.19 14.29
N ALA A 183 -6.80 33.45 14.71
CA ALA A 183 -5.75 33.99 15.56
C ALA A 183 -4.98 35.13 14.90
N ALA A 184 -4.63 34.99 13.60
CA ALA A 184 -3.97 36.03 12.83
C ALA A 184 -4.83 37.29 12.70
N GLN A 185 -6.14 37.15 12.50
CA GLN A 185 -7.08 38.29 12.50
C GLN A 185 -7.13 39.00 13.85
N ASN A 186 -7.07 38.25 14.96
CA ASN A 186 -7.00 38.84 16.30
C ASN A 186 -5.69 39.59 16.53
N ILE A 187 -4.55 39.03 16.10
CA ILE A 187 -3.25 39.70 16.16
C ILE A 187 -3.27 40.98 15.33
N ALA A 188 -3.81 40.94 14.11
CA ALA A 188 -3.93 42.11 13.26
C ALA A 188 -4.76 43.23 13.92
N ARG A 189 -5.88 42.88 14.58
CA ARG A 189 -6.67 43.83 15.37
C ARG A 189 -5.88 44.41 16.55
N ASN A 190 -5.18 43.57 17.31
CA ASN A 190 -4.37 44.02 18.44
C ASN A 190 -3.22 44.94 18.00
N MET A 191 -2.61 44.69 16.84
CA MET A 191 -1.59 45.57 16.26
C MET A 191 -2.16 46.93 15.88
N GLN A 192 -3.40 47.00 15.39
CA GLN A 192 -4.08 48.26 15.11
C GLN A 192 -4.33 49.05 16.40
N VAL A 193 -4.80 48.39 17.45
CA VAL A 193 -4.98 49.00 18.78
C VAL A 193 -3.65 49.49 19.36
N LEU A 194 -2.57 48.70 19.25
CA LEU A 194 -1.23 49.10 19.69
C LEU A 194 -0.70 50.31 18.94
N ARG A 195 -0.98 50.41 17.63
CA ARG A 195 -0.63 51.59 16.83
C ARG A 195 -1.36 52.83 17.33
N GLU A 196 -2.65 52.72 17.66
CA GLU A 196 -3.45 53.82 18.21
C GLU A 196 -2.94 54.27 19.59
N ILE A 197 -2.67 53.32 20.50
CA ILE A 197 -2.09 53.62 21.82
C ILE A 197 -0.71 54.28 21.69
N SER A 198 0.11 53.81 20.76
CA SER A 198 1.44 54.37 20.51
C SER A 198 1.36 55.81 20.00
N ALA A 199 0.39 56.11 19.11
CA ALA A 199 0.12 57.47 18.65
C ALA A 199 -0.33 58.38 19.80
N GLN A 200 -1.28 57.92 20.64
CA GLN A 200 -1.74 58.67 21.81
C GLN A 200 -0.62 58.92 22.82
N THR A 201 0.26 57.94 23.02
CA THR A 201 1.40 58.04 23.93
C THR A 201 2.42 59.06 23.44
N ALA A 202 2.67 59.13 22.13
CA ALA A 202 3.53 60.13 21.52
C ALA A 202 2.96 61.55 21.70
N GLU A 203 1.66 61.72 21.49
CA GLU A 203 0.95 62.98 21.73
C GLU A 203 1.04 63.42 23.20
N ASN A 204 0.74 62.52 24.14
CA ASN A 204 0.81 62.78 25.57
C ASN A 204 2.24 63.14 26.03
N SER A 205 3.24 62.47 25.47
CA SER A 205 4.66 62.77 25.71
C SER A 205 5.03 64.17 25.23
N ALA A 206 4.56 64.57 24.04
CA ALA A 206 4.77 65.92 23.51
C ALA A 206 4.08 67.00 24.38
N ALA A 207 2.84 66.75 24.82
CA ALA A 207 2.13 67.63 25.73
C ALA A 207 2.83 67.77 27.10
N THR A 208 3.36 66.66 27.63
CA THR A 208 4.14 66.63 28.87
C THR A 208 5.43 67.43 28.73
N SER A 209 6.18 67.21 27.65
CA SER A 209 7.41 67.96 27.34
C SER A 209 7.15 69.47 27.28
N ASN A 210 6.08 69.89 26.59
CA ASN A 210 5.65 71.29 26.56
C ASN A 210 5.33 71.85 27.96
N SER A 211 4.64 71.06 28.80
CA SER A 211 4.28 71.46 30.15
C SER A 211 5.51 71.60 31.06
N VAL A 212 6.47 70.68 30.96
CA VAL A 212 7.76 70.76 31.64
C VAL A 212 8.56 71.99 31.18
N GLY A 213 8.55 72.30 29.88
CA GLY A 213 9.15 73.52 29.33
C GLY A 213 8.57 74.79 29.96
N LYS A 214 7.24 74.89 30.05
CA LYS A 214 6.55 76.02 30.72
C LYS A 214 6.89 76.12 32.21
N LEU A 215 6.98 74.98 32.91
CA LEU A 215 7.37 74.96 34.33
C LEU A 215 8.82 75.42 34.54
N ALA A 216 9.73 75.04 33.66
CA ALA A 216 11.12 75.49 33.69
C ALA A 216 11.21 77.01 33.47
N GLU A 217 10.43 77.54 32.52
CA GLU A 217 10.34 78.98 32.28
C GLU A 217 9.80 79.75 33.49
N LEU A 218 8.68 79.29 34.07
CA LEU A 218 8.10 79.89 35.28
C LEU A 218 9.08 79.86 36.46
N SER A 219 9.80 78.75 36.64
CA SER A 219 10.83 78.60 37.66
C SER A 219 11.99 79.58 37.45
N ALA A 220 12.41 79.82 36.21
CA ALA A 220 13.41 80.82 35.88
C ALA A 220 12.92 82.25 36.15
N GLN A 221 11.66 82.56 35.84
CA GLN A 221 11.03 83.85 36.15
C GLN A 221 10.94 84.09 37.67
N LEU A 222 10.58 83.07 38.45
CA LEU A 222 10.59 83.12 39.91
C LEU A 222 12.01 83.36 40.45
N ARG A 223 13.02 82.61 39.99
CA ARG A 223 14.43 82.85 40.38
C ARG A 223 14.87 84.28 40.07
N LYS A 224 14.52 84.82 38.91
CA LYS A 224 14.82 86.21 38.53
C LYS A 224 14.13 87.22 39.45
N SER A 225 12.87 86.96 39.82
CA SER A 225 12.11 87.82 40.73
C SER A 225 12.70 87.82 42.15
N VAL A 226 13.17 86.67 42.63
CA VAL A 226 13.80 86.53 43.95
C VAL A 226 15.24 87.06 43.97
N ALA A 227 15.96 87.04 42.84
CA ALA A 227 17.34 87.55 42.76
C ALA A 227 17.48 89.06 43.05
N GLY A 228 16.39 89.83 42.94
CA GLY A 228 16.34 91.23 43.35
C GLY A 228 16.35 91.43 44.87
N PHE A 229 16.05 90.39 45.65
CA PHE A 229 16.14 90.40 47.11
C PHE A 229 17.54 89.95 47.55
N ARG A 230 18.54 90.82 47.39
CA ARG A 230 19.85 90.63 48.04
C ARG A 230 19.83 91.21 49.45
N LEU A 231 20.21 90.39 50.42
CA LEU A 231 20.55 90.87 51.76
C LEU A 231 21.88 91.65 51.71
N PRO A 232 22.06 92.72 52.51
CA PRO A 232 23.30 93.48 52.56
C PRO A 232 24.46 92.60 53.03
N ASP A 233 25.63 92.72 52.38
CA ASP A 233 26.87 92.13 52.86
C ASP A 233 27.23 92.74 54.22
N ALA A 234 27.15 91.93 55.27
CA ALA A 234 27.79 92.22 56.55
C ALA A 234 29.08 91.40 56.63
N ALA A 235 30.22 92.11 56.64
CA ALA A 235 31.53 91.53 56.85
C ALA A 235 31.75 91.06 58.31
N SER A 236 32.56 90.00 58.42
CA SER A 236 33.37 89.55 59.57
C SER A 236 32.75 88.60 60.62
N GLY A 237 33.38 87.41 60.76
CA GLY A 237 33.40 86.65 62.03
C GLY A 237 33.24 85.12 61.96
N GLY A 238 34.34 84.38 61.74
CA GLY A 238 34.65 83.18 62.52
C GLY A 238 33.99 81.81 62.23
N THR A 239 34.85 80.88 61.79
CA THR A 239 34.92 79.43 62.12
C THR A 239 33.92 78.41 61.56
N ALA A 240 34.47 77.60 60.63
CA ALA A 240 34.48 76.14 60.53
C ALA A 240 33.15 75.37 60.38
N LEU A 241 33.02 74.64 59.25
CA LEU A 241 32.95 73.17 59.25
C LEU A 241 32.99 72.58 57.83
N LEU A 242 33.77 71.50 57.72
CA LEU A 242 33.97 70.52 56.65
C LEU A 242 32.84 70.36 55.61
N THR A 243 33.20 70.22 54.33
CA THR A 243 33.22 68.92 53.62
C THR A 243 33.74 69.06 52.17
N ASP A 244 34.50 68.05 51.77
CA ASP A 244 35.28 67.90 50.52
C ASP A 244 34.39 67.69 49.27
N PRO A 245 34.59 68.42 48.14
CA PRO A 245 33.78 68.28 46.93
C PRO A 245 34.20 67.13 46.00
N THR A 246 35.10 66.22 46.38
CA THR A 246 35.58 65.13 45.49
C THR A 246 34.80 63.80 45.59
N LYS A 247 33.72 63.72 46.38
CA LYS A 247 32.95 62.47 46.50
C LYS A 247 31.92 62.29 45.38
N LYS A 248 32.37 61.64 44.31
CA LYS A 248 31.56 61.05 43.23
C LYS A 248 30.34 60.29 43.80
N PRO A 249 29.11 60.46 43.29
CA PRO A 249 28.00 59.59 43.68
C PRO A 249 28.29 58.16 43.19
N ALA A 250 28.10 57.18 44.07
CA ALA A 250 28.19 55.77 43.71
C ALA A 250 27.09 55.41 42.67
N PRO A 251 27.37 54.58 41.66
CA PRO A 251 26.34 54.12 40.74
C PRO A 251 25.34 53.21 41.47
N VAL A 252 24.06 53.43 41.21
CA VAL A 252 22.96 52.55 41.60
C VAL A 252 23.16 51.20 40.92
N ALA A 253 23.27 50.13 41.70
CA ALA A 253 23.43 48.77 41.20
C ALA A 253 22.19 48.35 40.39
N ALA A 254 22.42 47.86 39.17
CA ALA A 254 21.40 47.16 38.38
C ALA A 254 21.04 45.82 39.06
N PRO A 255 19.81 45.29 38.88
CA PRO A 255 19.43 44.01 39.45
C PRO A 255 20.20 42.86 38.77
N VAL A 256 20.70 41.94 39.59
CA VAL A 256 21.36 40.71 39.17
C VAL A 256 20.32 39.75 38.62
N GLU A 257 20.37 39.48 37.32
CA GLU A 257 19.60 38.41 36.69
C GLU A 257 20.37 37.08 36.83
N GLN A 258 20.04 36.32 37.88
CA GLN A 258 20.41 34.91 38.00
C GLN A 258 19.14 34.07 38.04
N THR A 259 18.81 33.41 36.93
CA THR A 259 18.11 32.12 36.96
C THR A 259 18.57 31.22 35.82
N ALA A 260 19.50 30.33 36.19
CA ALA A 260 19.54 28.92 35.86
C ALA A 260 19.25 28.47 34.41
N SER A 261 20.32 28.36 33.62
CA SER A 261 20.42 27.34 32.57
C SER A 261 20.68 25.99 33.24
N LYS A 262 19.67 25.09 33.24
CA LYS A 262 19.81 23.71 33.70
C LYS A 262 19.43 22.77 32.57
N LYS A 263 20.48 22.16 32.00
CA LYS A 263 20.57 20.84 31.33
C LYS A 263 19.25 20.23 30.83
N VAL A 264 19.13 20.13 29.50
CA VAL A 264 18.49 18.97 28.88
C VAL A 264 19.54 18.31 27.97
N SER A 265 20.19 17.29 28.51
CA SER A 265 20.91 16.29 27.73
C SER A 265 20.44 14.91 28.18
N GLY A 266 19.83 14.18 27.26
CA GLY A 266 19.93 12.72 27.20
C GLY A 266 18.88 11.91 27.97
N LEU A 267 18.50 10.80 27.31
CA LEU A 267 17.64 9.67 27.68
C LEU A 267 16.15 9.90 27.42
N ALA A 268 15.43 9.05 26.67
CA ALA A 268 15.72 7.71 26.16
C ALA A 268 14.76 7.43 24.96
N SER A 269 15.20 6.66 23.96
CA SER A 269 14.65 5.33 23.61
C SER A 269 13.37 5.37 22.79
#